data_AF-A0A6L3NNG5-F1
#
_entry.id   AF-A0A6L3NNG5-F1
#
_cell.length_a   1.000
_cell.length_b   1.000
_cell.length_c   1.000
_cell.angle_alpha   90.00
_cell.angle_beta   90.00
_cell.angle_gamma   90.00
#
_symmetry.space_group_name_H-M   'P 1'
#
loop_
_entity.id
_entity.type
_entity.pdbx_description
1 polymer ?
#
loop_
_entity_poly.entity_id
_entity_poly.type
_entity_poly.pdbx_seq_one_letter_code
_entity_poly.pdbx_strand_id
1 'polypeptide(L)'
;MQSDCNGLTPAHAIQKDEAPLARRKPIQTNESLAETRQGRLTRLDSLRIEIRALITEISHAADVELLDLMADEIGSFARHKAAQDARTWAATAAITLETGLMQLARATQPVTK
;
A
#
# COMPACT_ATOMS: atom_id res chain seq x y z
N MET A 1 68.10 -40.40 26.04
CA MET A 1 67.09 -40.28 24.96
C MET A 1 66.02 -39.33 25.45
N GLN A 2 65.79 -38.27 24.68
CA GLN A 2 64.82 -37.19 24.93
C GLN A 2 63.38 -37.70 24.86
N SER A 3 62.50 -37.08 25.65
CA SER A 3 61.10 -36.89 25.25
C SER A 3 60.55 -35.67 26.01
N ASP A 4 60.84 -34.49 25.48
CA ASP A 4 60.29 -33.24 25.97
C ASP A 4 58.89 -33.07 25.36
N CYS A 5 57.86 -33.41 26.14
CA CYS A 5 56.48 -33.11 25.81
C CYS A 5 56.23 -31.60 25.97
N ASN A 6 56.44 -30.84 24.89
CA ASN A 6 56.08 -29.42 24.82
C ASN A 6 54.55 -29.28 24.81
N GLY A 7 53.94 -29.17 25.99
CA GLY A 7 52.57 -28.74 26.15
C GLY A 7 52.44 -27.28 25.71
N LEU A 8 51.76 -27.04 24.59
CA LEU A 8 51.43 -25.71 24.09
C LEU A 8 50.58 -24.97 25.14
N THR A 9 51.10 -23.87 25.65
CA THR A 9 50.38 -22.91 26.49
C THR A 9 49.16 -22.40 25.72
N PRO A 10 47.93 -22.41 26.28
CA PRO A 10 46.78 -21.84 25.60
C PRO A 10 47.02 -20.34 25.36
N ALA A 11 46.92 -19.93 24.09
CA ALA A 11 46.91 -18.52 23.71
C ALA A 11 45.77 -17.80 24.45
N HIS A 12 46.07 -16.60 24.95
CA HIS A 12 45.21 -15.74 25.75
C HIS A 12 43.71 -15.96 25.52
N ALA A 13 43.01 -16.31 26.59
CA ALA A 13 41.56 -16.25 26.67
C ALA A 13 41.11 -14.87 26.17
N ILE A 14 40.19 -14.87 25.21
CA ILE A 14 39.51 -13.67 24.72
C ILE A 14 38.98 -12.92 25.94
N GLN A 15 39.60 -11.78 26.27
CA GLN A 15 39.04 -10.83 27.20
C GLN A 15 37.69 -10.42 26.62
N LYS A 16 36.61 -10.90 27.24
CA LYS A 16 35.31 -10.26 27.09
C LYS A 16 35.51 -8.85 27.62
N ASP A 17 35.60 -7.90 26.71
CA ASP A 17 35.44 -6.50 27.02
C ASP A 17 34.00 -6.34 27.53
N GLU A 18 33.82 -6.53 28.85
CA GLU A 18 32.67 -6.07 29.63
C GLU A 18 32.72 -4.54 29.70
N ALA A 19 32.92 -3.88 28.55
CA ALA A 19 32.50 -2.52 28.37
C ALA A 19 31.02 -2.52 28.71
N PRO A 20 30.55 -1.70 29.67
CA PRO A 20 29.14 -1.60 29.94
C PRO A 20 28.48 -1.34 28.59
N LEU A 21 27.47 -2.14 28.24
CA LEU A 21 26.53 -1.80 27.18
C LEU A 21 25.83 -0.53 27.64
N ALA A 22 26.55 0.59 27.54
CA ALA A 22 26.15 1.90 27.99
C ALA A 22 25.03 2.30 27.05
N ARG A 23 23.83 1.88 27.45
CA ARG A 23 22.54 2.46 27.15
C ARG A 23 22.49 2.97 25.71
N ARG A 24 22.23 2.06 24.76
CA ARG A 24 21.66 2.49 23.48
C ARG A 24 20.51 3.43 23.83
N LYS A 25 20.62 4.71 23.48
CA LYS A 25 19.50 5.65 23.61
C LYS A 25 18.30 4.96 22.97
N PRO A 26 17.09 5.01 23.57
CA PRO A 26 15.89 4.61 22.83
C PRO A 26 15.97 5.31 21.48
N ILE A 27 15.92 4.55 20.38
CA ILE A 27 15.78 5.14 19.06
C ILE A 27 14.53 6.01 19.19
N GLN A 28 14.70 7.33 19.15
CA GLN A 28 13.56 8.23 19.23
C GLN A 28 12.68 7.88 18.03
N THR A 29 11.56 7.22 18.30
CA THR A 29 10.49 7.06 17.34
C THR A 29 10.10 8.48 16.93
N ASN A 30 10.30 8.82 15.66
CA ASN A 30 9.93 10.15 15.16
C ASN A 30 8.40 10.20 15.03
N GLU A 31 7.74 10.46 16.16
CA GLU A 31 6.28 10.55 16.30
C GLU A 31 5.68 11.54 15.29
N SER A 32 6.32 12.70 15.10
CA SER A 32 5.87 13.68 14.10
C SER A 32 5.84 13.13 12.66
N LEU A 33 6.81 12.26 12.32
CA LEU A 33 6.88 11.63 11.01
C LEU A 33 5.87 10.47 10.88
N ALA A 34 5.58 9.77 11.99
CA ALA A 34 4.52 8.77 12.06
C ALA A 34 3.12 9.42 11.92
N GLU A 35 2.87 10.53 12.59
CA GLU A 35 1.63 11.32 12.47
C GLU A 35 1.45 11.85 11.05
N THR A 36 2.52 12.34 10.41
CA THR A 36 2.45 12.80 9.02
C THR A 36 2.16 11.61 8.06
N ARG A 37 2.69 10.41 8.33
CA ARG A 37 2.37 9.19 7.56
C ARG A 37 0.90 8.80 7.75
N GLN A 38 0.42 8.82 8.99
CA GLN A 38 -0.96 8.51 9.32
C GLN A 38 -1.92 9.50 8.64
N GLY A 39 -1.62 10.80 8.65
CA GLY A 39 -2.42 11.81 7.95
C GLY A 39 -2.48 11.57 6.43
N ARG A 40 -1.37 11.12 5.81
CA ARG A 40 -1.38 10.74 4.39
C ARG A 40 -2.23 9.50 4.12
N LEU A 41 -2.20 8.49 4.99
CA LEU A 41 -3.06 7.31 4.88
C LEU A 41 -4.55 7.68 4.99
N THR A 42 -4.91 8.48 5.98
CA THR A 42 -6.29 8.97 6.16
C THR A 42 -6.79 9.74 4.93
N ARG A 43 -5.92 10.56 4.31
CA ARG A 43 -6.25 11.26 3.07
C ARG A 43 -6.48 10.30 1.90
N LEU A 44 -5.64 9.27 1.76
CA LEU A 44 -5.81 8.26 0.72
C LEU A 44 -7.12 7.47 0.89
N ASP A 45 -7.48 7.13 2.12
CA ASP A 45 -8.74 6.42 2.40
C ASP A 45 -9.95 7.31 2.12
N SER A 46 -9.89 8.60 2.45
CA SER A 46 -10.96 9.55 2.12
C SER A 46 -11.17 9.64 0.59
N LEU A 47 -10.07 9.80 -0.16
CA LEU A 47 -10.12 9.79 -1.63
C LEU A 47 -10.65 8.48 -2.19
N ARG A 48 -10.29 7.34 -1.60
CA ARG A 48 -10.80 6.02 -2.02
C ARG A 48 -12.31 5.94 -1.87
N ILE A 49 -12.88 6.48 -0.78
CA ILE A 49 -14.32 6.48 -0.54
C ILE A 49 -15.02 7.37 -1.59
N GLU A 50 -14.53 8.58 -1.80
CA GLU A 50 -15.10 9.52 -2.79
C GLU A 50 -15.06 8.94 -4.21
N ILE A 51 -13.92 8.36 -4.61
CA ILE A 51 -13.77 7.74 -5.95
C ILE A 51 -14.74 6.57 -6.12
N ARG A 52 -14.91 5.73 -5.09
CA ARG A 52 -15.87 4.61 -5.15
C ARG A 52 -17.30 5.10 -5.31
N ALA A 53 -17.69 6.13 -4.55
CA ALA A 53 -19.01 6.74 -4.68
C ALA A 53 -19.25 7.23 -6.11
N LEU A 54 -18.30 7.98 -6.67
CA LEU A 54 -18.39 8.49 -8.04
C LEU A 54 -18.49 7.37 -9.09
N ILE A 55 -17.70 6.32 -8.97
CA ILE A 55 -17.76 5.16 -9.87
C ILE A 55 -19.13 4.49 -9.80
N THR A 56 -19.69 4.33 -8.59
CA THR A 56 -21.02 3.77 -8.39
C THR A 56 -22.09 4.63 -9.05
N GLU A 57 -22.03 5.95 -8.87
CA GLU A 57 -22.96 6.89 -9.49
C GLU A 57 -22.91 6.83 -11.01
N ILE A 58 -21.72 6.86 -11.60
CA ILE A 58 -21.54 6.78 -13.06
C ILE A 58 -22.03 5.44 -13.61
N SER A 59 -21.66 4.33 -12.96
CA SER A 59 -22.08 3.00 -13.41
C SER A 59 -23.60 2.83 -13.29
N HIS A 60 -24.19 3.34 -12.22
CA HIS A 60 -25.64 3.28 -12.01
C HIS A 60 -26.38 4.13 -13.05
N ALA A 61 -25.93 5.34 -13.34
CA ALA A 61 -26.53 6.17 -14.38
C ALA A 61 -26.46 5.50 -15.76
N ALA A 62 -25.33 4.88 -16.10
CA ALA A 62 -25.18 4.11 -17.33
C ALA A 62 -26.12 2.89 -17.37
N ASP A 63 -26.28 2.18 -16.25
CA ASP A 63 -27.20 1.05 -16.15
C ASP A 63 -28.67 1.47 -16.31
N VAL A 64 -29.08 2.60 -15.72
CA VAL A 64 -30.43 3.16 -15.91
C VAL A 64 -30.65 3.54 -17.37
N GLU A 65 -29.70 4.23 -18.01
CA GLU A 65 -29.82 4.59 -19.42
C GLU A 65 -29.94 3.36 -20.33
N LEU A 66 -29.19 2.28 -20.04
CA LEU A 66 -29.33 1.01 -20.76
C LEU A 66 -30.71 0.40 -20.59
N LEU A 67 -31.29 0.42 -19.38
CA LEU A 67 -32.63 -0.09 -19.12
C LEU A 67 -33.70 0.75 -19.84
N ASP A 68 -33.59 2.08 -19.80
CA ASP A 68 -34.52 2.98 -20.50
C ASP A 68 -34.49 2.74 -22.02
N LEU A 69 -33.30 2.55 -22.59
CA LEU A 69 -33.13 2.23 -24.01
C LEU A 69 -33.61 0.84 -24.39
N MET A 70 -33.65 -0.11 -23.46
CA MET A 70 -34.25 -1.44 -23.69
C MET A 70 -35.78 -1.39 -23.67
N ALA A 71 -36.36 -0.46 -22.90
CA ALA A 71 -37.80 -0.25 -22.86
C ALA A 71 -38.31 0.54 -24.08
N ASP A 72 -37.47 1.37 -24.69
CA ASP A 72 -37.76 2.08 -25.93
C ASP A 72 -37.43 1.22 -27.16
N GLU A 73 -38.45 0.73 -27.86
CA GLU A 73 -38.29 -0.06 -29.10
C GLU A 73 -37.61 0.72 -30.24
N ILE A 74 -37.47 2.05 -30.12
CA ILE A 74 -36.81 2.95 -31.08
C ILE A 74 -35.44 3.44 -30.54
N GLY A 75 -34.78 2.65 -29.70
CA GLY A 75 -33.47 2.98 -29.13
C GLY A 75 -32.38 3.25 -30.20
N SER A 76 -31.71 4.40 -30.13
CA SER A 76 -30.56 4.72 -30.98
C SER A 76 -29.34 3.89 -30.59
N PHE A 77 -28.81 3.07 -31.51
CA PHE A 77 -27.58 2.28 -31.30
C PHE A 77 -26.41 3.12 -30.76
N ALA A 78 -26.30 4.39 -31.18
CA ALA A 78 -25.25 5.28 -30.71
C ALA A 78 -25.38 5.58 -29.20
N ARG A 79 -26.61 5.73 -28.68
CA ARG A 79 -26.86 5.93 -27.24
C ARG A 79 -26.59 4.66 -26.44
N HIS A 80 -27.04 3.51 -26.96
CA HIS A 80 -26.76 2.22 -26.32
C HIS A 80 -25.26 1.99 -26.18
N LYS A 81 -24.50 2.23 -27.25
CA LYS A 81 -23.05 2.14 -27.24
C LYS A 81 -22.42 3.12 -26.24
N ALA A 82 -22.88 4.37 -26.19
CA ALA A 82 -22.36 5.37 -25.26
C ALA A 82 -22.57 4.97 -23.79
N ALA A 83 -23.77 4.49 -23.44
CA ALA A 83 -24.07 4.01 -22.09
C ALA A 83 -23.23 2.78 -21.73
N GLN A 84 -23.07 1.83 -22.65
CA GLN A 84 -22.22 0.66 -22.46
C GLN A 84 -20.73 1.02 -22.31
N ASP A 85 -20.24 1.97 -23.11
CA ASP A 85 -18.88 2.49 -23.02
C ASP A 85 -18.67 3.17 -21.65
N ALA A 86 -19.63 4.00 -21.20
CA ALA A 86 -19.57 4.66 -19.90
C ALA A 86 -19.47 3.65 -18.74
N ARG A 87 -20.30 2.61 -18.74
CA ARG A 87 -20.24 1.52 -17.74
C ARG A 87 -18.87 0.82 -17.76
N THR A 88 -18.37 0.50 -18.96
CA THR A 88 -17.10 -0.20 -19.14
C THR A 88 -15.92 0.66 -18.69
N TRP A 89 -15.93 1.95 -19.00
CA TRP A 89 -14.90 2.89 -18.59
C TRP A 89 -14.92 3.13 -17.09
N ALA A 90 -16.10 3.25 -16.46
CA ALA A 90 -16.21 3.36 -15.02
C ALA A 90 -15.61 2.13 -14.31
N ALA A 91 -15.95 0.92 -14.76
CA ALA A 91 -15.38 -0.32 -14.23
C ALA A 91 -13.86 -0.41 -14.41
N THR A 92 -13.36 -0.02 -15.58
CA THR A 92 -11.91 -0.02 -15.87
C THR A 92 -11.18 0.99 -15.00
N ALA A 93 -11.70 2.22 -14.91
CA ALA A 93 -11.14 3.28 -14.08
C ALA A 93 -11.11 2.88 -12.59
N ALA A 94 -12.14 2.18 -12.11
CA ALA A 94 -12.19 1.65 -10.75
C ALA A 94 -10.96 0.81 -10.43
N ILE A 95 -10.68 -0.20 -11.27
CA ILE A 95 -9.56 -1.11 -11.08
C ILE A 95 -8.23 -0.35 -11.08
N THR A 96 -8.03 0.54 -12.06
CA THR A 96 -6.79 1.32 -12.18
C THR A 96 -6.58 2.24 -10.97
N LEU A 97 -7.60 2.98 -10.55
CA LEU A 97 -7.51 3.92 -9.44
C LEU A 97 -7.33 3.21 -8.10
N GLU A 98 -8.07 2.14 -7.84
CA GLU A 98 -7.92 1.35 -6.62
C GLU A 98 -6.50 0.77 -6.49
N THR A 99 -5.97 0.27 -7.60
CA THR A 99 -4.60 -0.24 -7.67
C THR A 99 -3.59 0.87 -7.40
N GLY A 100 -3.74 2.04 -8.03
CA GLY A 100 -2.87 3.20 -7.80
C GLY A 100 -2.90 3.68 -6.36
N LEU A 101 -4.09 3.82 -5.76
CA LEU A 101 -4.25 4.20 -4.35
C LEU A 101 -3.65 3.16 -3.40
N MET A 102 -3.78 1.86 -3.71
CA MET A 102 -3.12 0.80 -2.94
C MET A 102 -1.60 0.92 -3.00
N GLN A 103 -1.03 1.19 -4.18
CA GLN A 103 0.42 1.40 -4.33
C GLN A 103 0.91 2.63 -3.56
N LEU A 104 0.16 3.74 -3.61
CA LEU A 104 0.45 4.94 -2.83
C LEU A 104 0.40 4.66 -1.32
N ALA A 105 -0.61 3.94 -0.85
CA ALA A 105 -0.72 3.56 0.56
C ALA A 105 0.50 2.74 1.01
N ARG A 106 0.94 1.76 0.21
CA ARG A 106 2.18 0.99 0.49
C ARG A 106 3.42 1.88 0.53
N ALA A 107 3.53 2.86 -0.37
CA ALA A 107 4.66 3.80 -0.38
C ALA A 107 4.71 4.71 0.86
N THR A 108 3.61 4.86 1.60
CA THR A 108 3.59 5.62 2.86
C THR A 108 3.99 4.80 4.09
N GLN A 109 4.03 3.47 3.98
CA GLN A 109 4.38 2.59 5.10
C GLN A 109 5.89 2.69 5.42
N PRO A 110 6.29 2.53 6.70
CA PRO A 110 7.70 2.43 7.05
C PRO A 110 8.34 1.22 6.35
N VAL A 111 9.53 1.39 5.76
CA VAL A 111 10.36 0.25 5.36
C VAL A 111 10.88 -0.39 6.66
N THR A 112 10.17 -1.40 7.15
CA THR A 112 10.70 -2.29 8.18
C THR A 112 11.80 -3.13 7.53
N LYS A 113 13.06 -2.88 7.91
CA LYS A 113 14.19 -3.76 7.62
C LYS A 113 14.26 -4.87 8.67
#